data_AF-A0A6L4B4W4-F1
#
_entry.id   AF-A0A6L4B4W4-F1
#
_cell.length_a   1.000
_cell.length_b   1.000
_cell.length_c   1.000
_cell.angle_alpha   90.00
_cell.angle_beta   90.00
_cell.angle_gamma   90.00
#
_symmetry.space_group_name_H-M   'P 1'
#
loop_
_entity.id
_entity.type
_entity.pdbx_description
1 polymer ?
#
loop_
_entity_poly.entity_id
_entity_poly.type
_entity_poly.pdbx_seq_one_letter_code
_entity_poly.pdbx_strand_id
1 'polypeptide(L)'
;MSLGEFPDAGELESRLTPDELPRVAFFIAGYLHEDLALEQGSAAAAAYDYSAEAELDELEELAAEWQVVCAAARELPLERLNALLRSRFGSSWQAAAASEFEAVAFELDRALRE
;
A
#
# COMPACT_ATOMS: atom_id res chain seq x y z
N MET A 1 -14.53 27.25 -11.37
CA MET A 1 -13.78 26.01 -11.65
C MET A 1 -13.09 25.67 -10.35
N SER A 2 -13.61 24.71 -9.58
CA SER A 2 -12.90 24.25 -8.38
C SER A 2 -11.62 23.57 -8.84
N LEU A 3 -10.49 24.06 -8.34
CA LEU A 3 -9.27 23.28 -8.28
C LEU A 3 -9.63 22.00 -7.52
N GLY A 4 -9.46 20.84 -8.14
CA GLY A 4 -9.62 19.58 -7.42
C GLY A 4 -8.66 19.61 -6.24
N GLU A 5 -9.21 19.74 -5.04
CA GLU A 5 -8.45 19.75 -3.80
C GLU A 5 -7.80 18.37 -3.71
N PHE A 6 -6.47 18.32 -3.80
CA PHE A 6 -5.74 17.13 -3.39
C PHE A 6 -6.16 16.85 -1.93
N PRO A 7 -6.50 15.59 -1.59
CA PRO A 7 -6.94 15.28 -0.25
C PRO A 7 -5.86 15.74 0.73
N ASP A 8 -6.26 16.51 1.74
CA ASP A 8 -5.30 16.97 2.73
C ASP A 8 -4.83 15.79 3.60
N ALA A 9 -3.72 16.00 4.33
CA ALA A 9 -3.13 14.98 5.18
C ALA A 9 -4.13 14.35 6.17
N GLY A 10 -5.09 15.13 6.70
CA GLY A 10 -6.10 14.65 7.62
C GLY A 10 -7.12 13.74 6.95
N GLU A 11 -7.53 14.06 5.71
CA GLU A 11 -8.40 13.21 4.90
C GLU A 11 -7.71 11.88 4.57
N LEU A 12 -6.46 11.92 4.11
CA LEU A 12 -5.67 10.72 3.81
C LEU A 12 -5.50 9.84 5.05
N GLU A 13 -5.19 10.45 6.21
CA GLU A 13 -5.14 9.72 7.47
C GLU A 13 -6.48 9.07 7.79
N SER A 14 -7.63 9.72 7.57
CA SER A 14 -8.94 9.12 7.85
C SER A 14 -9.24 7.91 6.96
N ARG A 15 -8.77 7.94 5.71
CA ARG A 15 -9.01 6.86 4.73
C ARG A 15 -8.12 5.63 4.93
N LEU A 16 -7.00 5.75 5.65
CA LEU A 16 -6.13 4.62 5.96
C LEU A 16 -6.75 3.69 7.01
N THR A 17 -7.80 2.95 6.67
CA THR A 17 -8.46 1.96 7.53
C THR A 17 -8.80 0.69 6.74
N PRO A 18 -8.91 -0.49 7.39
CA PRO A 18 -9.31 -1.72 6.71
C PRO A 18 -10.70 -1.67 6.07
N ASP A 19 -11.63 -0.89 6.62
CA ASP A 19 -12.98 -0.73 6.06
C ASP A 19 -12.96 0.06 4.74
N GLU A 20 -12.08 1.06 4.63
CA GLU A 20 -11.94 1.89 3.43
C GLU A 20 -10.97 1.29 2.40
N LEU A 21 -10.00 0.49 2.84
CA LEU A 21 -8.96 -0.13 2.02
C LEU A 21 -8.85 -1.65 2.31
N PRO A 22 -9.90 -2.43 1.99
CA PRO A 22 -9.94 -3.87 2.30
C PRO A 22 -8.89 -4.69 1.54
N ARG A 23 -8.54 -4.35 0.30
CA ARG A 23 -7.48 -5.07 -0.44
C ARG A 23 -6.10 -4.77 0.11
N VAL A 24 -5.84 -3.54 0.53
CA VAL A 24 -4.61 -3.19 1.26
C VAL A 24 -4.52 -3.99 2.56
N ALA A 25 -5.62 -4.12 3.30
CA ALA A 25 -5.64 -4.92 4.53
C ALA A 25 -5.33 -6.40 4.27
N PHE A 26 -5.92 -6.98 3.22
CA PHE A 26 -5.62 -8.35 2.80
C PHE A 26 -4.15 -8.52 2.41
N PHE A 27 -3.63 -7.64 1.55
CA PHE A 27 -2.25 -7.68 1.10
C PHE A 27 -1.25 -7.53 2.26
N ILE A 28 -1.47 -6.59 3.17
CA ILE A 28 -0.61 -6.40 4.35
C ILE A 28 -0.59 -7.67 5.22
N ALA A 29 -1.76 -8.26 5.48
CA ALA A 29 -1.86 -9.45 6.33
C ALA A 29 -1.25 -10.70 5.68
N GLY A 30 -1.38 -10.84 4.35
CA GLY A 30 -0.94 -12.02 3.60
C GLY A 30 0.51 -11.96 3.15
N TYR A 31 1.05 -10.78 2.85
CA TYR A 31 2.33 -10.63 2.16
C TYR A 31 3.33 -9.72 2.89
N LEU A 32 2.89 -8.81 3.77
CA LEU A 32 3.77 -7.89 4.51
C LEU A 32 3.88 -8.27 6.00
N HIS A 33 3.96 -9.57 6.26
CA HIS A 33 4.08 -10.13 7.60
C HIS A 33 5.53 -10.18 8.11
N GLU A 34 5.74 -10.72 9.31
CA GLU A 34 7.00 -10.61 10.06
C GLU A 34 8.20 -11.26 9.34
N ASP A 35 7.92 -12.21 8.46
CA ASP A 35 8.91 -12.95 7.67
C ASP A 35 9.16 -12.36 6.28
N LEU A 36 8.58 -11.20 5.94
CA LEU A 36 8.74 -10.54 4.64
C LEU A 36 10.21 -10.48 4.20
N ALA A 37 11.12 -10.12 5.10
CA ALA A 37 12.54 -9.99 4.79
C ALA A 37 13.23 -11.34 4.49
N LEU A 38 12.69 -12.44 5.01
CA LEU A 38 13.20 -13.81 4.81
C LEU A 38 12.59 -14.48 3.58
N GLU A 39 11.32 -14.21 3.28
CA GLU A 39 10.60 -14.84 2.18
C GLU A 39 10.76 -14.08 0.86
N GLN A 40 10.29 -12.83 0.78
CA GLN A 40 10.28 -12.04 -0.46
C GLN A 40 11.39 -10.98 -0.49
N GLY A 41 11.96 -10.63 0.67
CA GLY A 41 13.05 -9.67 0.83
C GLY A 41 12.64 -8.20 0.76
N SER A 42 11.58 -7.84 0.04
CA SER A 42 11.05 -6.47 -0.05
C SER A 42 9.55 -6.44 -0.32
N ALA A 43 8.88 -5.36 0.06
CA ALA A 43 7.44 -5.20 -0.20
C ALA A 43 7.11 -5.20 -1.71
N ALA A 44 8.01 -4.67 -2.55
CA ALA A 44 7.85 -4.72 -4.01
C ALA A 44 7.91 -6.15 -4.55
N ALA A 45 8.83 -6.98 -4.04
CA ALA A 45 8.88 -8.40 -4.38
C ALA A 45 7.60 -9.13 -3.93
N ALA A 46 7.07 -8.79 -2.75
CA ALA A 46 5.80 -9.33 -2.29
C ALA A 46 4.61 -8.93 -3.18
N ALA A 47 4.63 -7.70 -3.73
CA ALA A 47 3.65 -7.25 -4.71
C ALA A 47 3.78 -7.96 -6.06
N TYR A 48 5.01 -8.24 -6.50
CA TYR A 48 5.28 -9.08 -7.67
C TYR A 48 4.69 -10.49 -7.49
N ASP A 49 4.95 -11.13 -6.35
CA ASP A 49 4.45 -12.48 -6.04
C ASP A 49 2.93 -12.51 -5.96
N TYR A 50 2.32 -11.55 -5.25
CA TYR A 50 0.86 -11.38 -5.23
C TYR A 50 0.27 -11.25 -6.64
N SER A 51 0.88 -10.42 -7.48
CA SER A 51 0.38 -10.16 -8.84
C SER A 51 0.43 -11.39 -9.75
N ALA A 52 1.28 -12.38 -9.46
CA ALA A 52 1.36 -13.62 -10.22
C ALA A 52 0.21 -14.60 -9.89
N GLU A 53 -0.44 -14.43 -8.75
CA GLU A 53 -1.49 -15.32 -8.24
C GLU A 53 -2.88 -14.66 -8.20
N ALA A 54 -2.95 -13.33 -8.16
CA ALA A 54 -4.18 -12.56 -8.06
C ALA A 54 -5.00 -12.61 -9.36
N GLU A 55 -6.33 -12.61 -9.19
CA GLU A 55 -7.25 -12.34 -10.31
C GLU A 55 -7.18 -10.85 -10.70
N LEU A 56 -7.54 -10.54 -11.95
CA LEU A 56 -7.40 -9.18 -12.51
C LEU A 56 -8.19 -8.13 -11.71
N ASP A 57 -9.40 -8.45 -11.27
CA ASP A 57 -10.24 -7.55 -10.48
C ASP A 57 -9.65 -7.28 -9.10
N GLU A 58 -9.07 -8.29 -8.44
CA GLU A 58 -8.38 -8.10 -7.17
C GLU A 58 -7.13 -7.22 -7.31
N LEU A 59 -6.39 -7.41 -8.40
CA LEU A 59 -5.22 -6.60 -8.72
C LEU A 59 -5.59 -5.14 -9.03
N GLU A 60 -6.66 -4.91 -9.79
CA GLU A 60 -7.19 -3.57 -10.07
C GLU A 60 -7.63 -2.85 -8.78
N GLU A 61 -8.35 -3.55 -7.91
CA GLU A 61 -8.79 -3.02 -6.62
C GLU A 61 -7.60 -2.69 -5.70
N LEU A 62 -6.63 -3.61 -5.56
CA LEU A 62 -5.43 -3.36 -4.76
C LEU A 62 -4.63 -2.18 -5.32
N ALA A 63 -4.42 -2.11 -6.64
CA ALA A 63 -3.69 -1.01 -7.26
C ALA A 63 -4.36 0.34 -6.98
N ALA A 64 -5.69 0.42 -7.10
CA ALA A 64 -6.44 1.63 -6.82
C ALA A 64 -6.36 2.05 -5.34
N GLU A 65 -6.53 1.12 -4.41
CA GLU A 65 -6.40 1.40 -2.98
C GLU A 65 -4.97 1.79 -2.59
N TRP A 66 -3.96 1.15 -3.18
CA TRP A 66 -2.56 1.42 -2.89
C TRP A 66 -2.14 2.84 -3.31
N GLN A 67 -2.81 3.44 -4.30
CA GLN A 67 -2.59 4.86 -4.62
C GLN A 67 -2.93 5.79 -3.46
N VAL A 68 -3.88 5.42 -2.58
CA VAL A 68 -4.17 6.17 -1.35
C VAL A 68 -2.99 6.08 -0.37
N VAL A 69 -2.38 4.90 -0.26
CA VAL A 69 -1.16 4.70 0.55
C VAL A 69 0.00 5.53 -0.02
N CYS A 70 0.19 5.56 -1.34
CA CYS A 70 1.19 6.41 -1.99
C CYS A 70 0.93 7.90 -1.77
N ALA A 71 -0.32 8.35 -1.85
CA ALA A 71 -0.67 9.74 -1.54
C ALA A 71 -0.33 10.07 -0.07
N ALA A 72 -0.68 9.18 0.86
CA ALA A 72 -0.33 9.35 2.27
C ALA A 72 1.19 9.36 2.50
N ALA A 73 1.97 8.57 1.74
CA ALA A 73 3.43 8.55 1.84
C ALA A 73 4.09 9.85 1.35
N ARG A 74 3.40 10.65 0.53
CA ARG A 74 3.87 11.96 0.05
C ARG A 74 3.53 13.09 1.02
N GLU A 75 2.37 13.01 1.67
CA GLU A 75 1.84 14.08 2.53
C GLU A 75 2.18 13.89 4.02
N LEU A 76 2.36 12.65 4.48
CA LEU A 76 2.61 12.34 5.88
C LEU A 76 4.10 12.05 6.14
N PRO A 77 4.61 12.38 7.34
CA PRO A 77 5.90 11.87 7.79
C PRO A 77 5.91 10.33 7.76
N LEU A 78 7.00 9.73 7.28
CA LEU A 78 7.13 8.27 7.13
C LEU A 78 6.85 7.51 8.45
N GLU A 79 7.35 8.03 9.57
CA GLU A 79 7.10 7.47 10.90
C GLU A 79 5.60 7.44 11.24
N ARG A 80 4.86 8.48 10.84
CA ARG A 80 3.41 8.57 11.05
C ARG A 80 2.68 7.53 10.20
N LEU A 81 3.05 7.38 8.92
CA LEU A 81 2.45 6.38 8.04
C LEU A 81 2.74 4.96 8.56
N ASN A 82 3.98 4.63 8.91
CA ASN A 82 4.33 3.34 9.50
C ASN A 82 3.52 3.06 10.79
N ALA A 83 3.32 4.08 11.65
CA ALA A 83 2.50 3.93 12.84
C ALA A 83 1.01 3.66 12.52
N LEU A 84 0.47 4.30 11.48
CA LEU A 84 -0.90 4.06 11.01
C LEU A 84 -1.06 2.65 10.44
N LEU A 85 -0.14 2.21 9.56
CA LEU A 85 -0.15 0.86 8.99
C LEU A 85 -0.06 -0.21 10.09
N ARG A 86 0.81 -0.02 11.07
CA ARG A 86 0.92 -0.93 12.21
C ARG A 86 -0.35 -0.96 13.07
N SER A 87 -0.85 0.22 13.46
CA SER A 87 -1.96 0.31 14.43
C SER A 87 -3.31 -0.08 13.85
N ARG A 88 -3.54 0.14 12.55
CA ARG A 88 -4.85 -0.06 11.90
C ARG A 88 -4.93 -1.30 11.04
N PHE A 89 -3.83 -1.69 10.40
CA PHE A 89 -3.77 -2.86 9.52
C PHE A 89 -2.99 -4.02 10.15
N GLY A 90 -2.36 -3.82 11.31
CA GLY A 90 -1.55 -4.84 11.96
C GLY A 90 -0.21 -5.13 11.25
N SER A 91 0.24 -4.23 10.36
CA SER A 91 1.49 -4.40 9.60
C SER A 91 2.69 -4.59 10.52
N SER A 92 3.47 -5.65 10.29
CA SER A 92 4.81 -5.82 10.85
C SER A 92 5.89 -5.20 9.97
N TRP A 93 5.62 -5.00 8.68
CA TRP A 93 6.48 -4.27 7.78
C TRP A 93 6.58 -2.80 8.20
N GLN A 94 7.80 -2.28 8.17
CA GLN A 94 8.13 -0.88 8.39
C GLN A 94 8.94 -0.40 7.20
N ALA A 95 8.39 0.50 6.41
CA ALA A 95 9.10 1.10 5.29
C ALA A 95 10.28 1.95 5.82
N ALA A 96 11.45 1.77 5.23
CA ALA A 96 12.65 2.57 5.45
C ALA A 96 12.64 3.88 4.65
N ALA A 97 11.88 3.93 3.55
CA ALA A 97 11.74 5.13 2.72
C ALA A 97 10.36 5.21 2.05
N ALA A 98 9.88 6.43 1.79
CA ALA A 98 8.62 6.65 1.08
C ALA A 98 8.62 6.04 -0.34
N SER A 99 9.78 5.93 -0.98
CA SER A 99 9.93 5.31 -2.29
C SER A 99 9.59 3.82 -2.33
N GLU A 100 9.56 3.13 -1.18
CA GLU A 100 9.17 1.71 -1.15
C GLU A 100 7.67 1.51 -1.43
N PHE A 101 6.81 2.47 -1.04
CA PHE A 101 5.39 2.45 -1.42
C PHE A 101 5.21 2.63 -2.94
N GLU A 102 6.03 3.48 -3.55
CA GLU A 102 6.03 3.70 -5.00
C GLU A 102 6.56 2.48 -5.76
N ALA A 103 7.52 1.75 -5.18
CA ALA A 103 8.01 0.50 -5.76
C ALA A 103 6.93 -0.60 -5.75
N VAL A 104 6.11 -0.68 -4.70
CA VAL A 104 4.92 -1.57 -4.70
C VAL A 104 3.93 -1.14 -5.79
N ALA A 105 3.60 0.15 -5.88
CA ALA A 105 2.70 0.67 -6.91
C ALA A 105 3.20 0.35 -8.33
N PHE A 106 4.52 0.46 -8.56
CA PHE A 106 5.12 0.11 -9.83
C PHE A 106 4.89 -1.35 -10.22
N GLU A 107 5.06 -2.30 -9.29
CA GLU A 107 4.83 -3.72 -9.60
C GLU A 107 3.36 -4.03 -9.89
N LEU A 108 2.43 -3.43 -9.14
CA LEU A 108 0.99 -3.58 -9.40
C LEU A 108 0.61 -3.00 -10.79
N ASP A 109 1.08 -1.79 -11.09
CA ASP A 109 0.84 -1.12 -12.38
C ASP A 109 1.49 -1.87 -13.56
N ARG A 110 2.63 -2.52 -13.33
CA ARG A 110 3.30 -3.35 -14.33
C ARG A 110 2.44 -4.56 -14.66
N ALA A 111 1.97 -5.29 -13.64
CA ALA A 111 1.17 -6.49 -13.82
C ALA A 111 -0.18 -6.21 -14.51
N LEU A 112 -0.82 -5.07 -14.25
CA LEU A 112 -2.06 -4.65 -14.93
C LEU A 112 -1.91 -4.38 -16.44
N ARG A 113 -0.69 -4.32 -16.96
CA ARG A 113 -0.40 -4.02 -18.38
C ARG A 113 0.06 -5.23 -19.18
N GLU A 114 0.29 -6.36 -18.52
CA GLU A 114 0.74 -7.63 -19.12
C GLU A 114 -0.45 -8.47 -19.63
#